data_AF-Q2B8I6-F1
#
_entry.id   AF-Q2B8I6-F1
#
_cell.length_a   1.000
_cell.length_b   1.000
_cell.length_c   1.000
_cell.angle_alpha   90.00
_cell.angle_beta   90.00
_cell.angle_gamma   90.00
#
_symmetry.space_group_name_H-M   'P 1'
#
loop_
_entity.id
_entity.type
_entity.pdbx_description
1 polymer ?
#
loop_
_entity_poly.entity_id
_entity_poly.type
_entity_poly.pdbx_seq_one_letter_code
_entity_poly.pdbx_strand_id
1 'polypeptide(L)'
;MQFILNLESGLWQTTKKTDAACVALADRHYSRLTVGASQFTRPGENLVFRTADGTALWVTWRSRFERKDGYGRAWECTIFRNESGLTSSLLIKEAIHKTIEFWGPLPSDGMITYVSPTKVKSENPGYSFQRAGFKRLSRRSTKGLFVYRITQERFERAKSTDILVEEITYSLEILEGASLTEDSEWYSILEDIAGRLKQLNREVLELRKLKNYGYQDFLFRLEHFFQMYGELDPELNDYYWSLKWN
;
A
#
# COMPACT_ATOMS: atom_id res chain seq x y z
N MET A 1 -5.05 0.64 -14.36
CA MET A 1 -3.86 1.30 -14.96
C MET A 1 -3.25 2.38 -14.05
N GLN A 2 -4.00 3.02 -13.14
CA GLN A 2 -3.50 4.16 -12.35
C GLN A 2 -2.38 3.79 -11.35
N PHE A 3 -2.44 2.63 -10.70
CA PHE A 3 -1.41 2.11 -9.79
C PHE A 3 -0.13 1.80 -10.54
N ILE A 4 -0.22 1.08 -11.67
CA ILE A 4 0.92 0.81 -12.55
C ILE A 4 1.52 2.12 -13.05
N LEU A 5 0.68 3.03 -13.54
CA LEU A 5 1.11 4.37 -13.95
C LEU A 5 1.72 5.16 -12.80
N ASN A 6 1.26 5.02 -11.55
CA ASN A 6 1.87 5.71 -10.40
C ASN A 6 3.23 5.11 -10.03
N LEU A 7 3.39 3.79 -10.15
CA LEU A 7 4.70 3.14 -10.00
C LEU A 7 5.69 3.66 -11.05
N GLU A 8 5.24 3.89 -12.29
CA GLU A 8 6.08 4.34 -13.41
C GLU A 8 6.29 5.86 -13.47
N SER A 9 5.25 6.67 -13.20
CA SER A 9 5.27 8.14 -13.29
C SER A 9 5.83 8.83 -12.04
N GLY A 10 5.90 8.11 -10.93
CA GLY A 10 6.64 8.47 -9.74
C GLY A 10 6.04 9.62 -8.91
N LEU A 11 5.09 9.31 -8.01
CA LEU A 11 4.55 10.27 -7.04
C LEU A 11 5.62 10.86 -6.11
N TRP A 12 6.64 10.06 -5.79
CA TRP A 12 7.75 10.46 -4.92
C TRP A 12 8.97 11.03 -5.64
N GLN A 13 9.48 12.17 -5.14
CA GLN A 13 10.78 12.73 -5.48
C GLN A 13 11.77 12.51 -4.34
N THR A 14 12.96 12.00 -4.67
CA THR A 14 14.07 11.90 -3.72
C THR A 14 14.58 13.30 -3.36
N THR A 15 14.71 13.57 -2.06
CA THR A 15 15.20 14.86 -1.57
C THR A 15 16.15 14.69 -0.39
N LYS A 16 16.62 15.81 0.17
CA LYS A 16 17.56 15.85 1.29
C LYS A 16 16.81 16.01 2.61
N LYS A 17 17.43 15.55 3.70
CA LYS A 17 16.95 15.75 5.09
C LYS A 17 16.91 17.21 5.57
N THR A 18 17.30 18.15 4.72
CA THR A 18 17.26 19.61 4.95
C THR A 18 16.27 20.33 4.03
N ASP A 19 15.48 19.59 3.26
CA ASP A 19 14.44 20.16 2.40
C ASP A 19 13.41 20.92 3.26
N ALA A 20 13.20 22.20 2.96
CA ALA A 20 12.37 23.09 3.78
C ALA A 20 10.90 22.65 3.84
N ALA A 21 10.34 22.12 2.75
CA ALA A 21 8.97 21.60 2.74
C ALA A 21 8.86 20.35 3.63
N CYS A 22 9.86 19.47 3.54
CA CYS A 22 9.92 18.28 4.40
C CYS A 22 10.14 18.64 5.88
N VAL A 23 10.96 19.65 6.19
CA VAL A 23 11.15 20.14 7.56
C VAL A 23 9.81 20.61 8.12
N ALA A 24 9.04 21.40 7.36
CA ALA A 24 7.74 21.90 7.79
C ALA A 24 6.74 20.75 8.03
N LEU A 25 6.69 19.75 7.14
CA LEU A 25 5.87 18.55 7.34
C LEU A 25 6.31 17.77 8.59
N ALA A 26 7.61 17.56 8.76
CA ALA A 26 8.16 16.85 9.90
C ALA A 26 7.91 17.59 11.22
N ASP A 27 7.93 18.92 11.24
CA ASP A 27 7.59 19.74 12.42
C ASP A 27 6.18 19.48 12.94
N ARG A 28 5.26 19.08 12.06
CA ARG A 28 3.88 18.72 12.42
C ARG A 28 3.70 17.23 12.75
N HIS A 29 4.75 16.41 12.64
CA HIS A 29 4.68 14.98 12.93
C HIS A 29 4.99 14.69 14.41
N TYR A 30 4.22 13.80 15.04
CA TYR A 30 4.31 13.54 16.48
C TYR A 30 5.62 12.88 16.94
N SER A 31 6.43 12.35 16.01
CA SER A 31 7.75 11.79 16.33
C SER A 31 8.87 12.85 16.33
N ARG A 32 8.58 14.09 15.92
CA ARG A 32 9.56 15.17 15.88
C ARG A 32 10.05 15.53 17.28
N LEU A 33 11.37 15.47 17.47
CA LEU A 33 12.01 15.79 18.75
C LEU A 33 12.22 17.30 18.94
N THR A 34 12.71 17.97 17.89
CA THR A 34 13.03 19.41 17.93
C THR A 34 12.39 20.11 16.74
N VAL A 35 11.29 20.82 16.99
CA VAL A 35 10.58 21.63 16.00
C VAL A 35 11.48 22.77 15.53
N GLY A 36 11.51 23.06 14.22
CA GLY A 36 12.33 24.11 13.62
C GLY A 36 13.79 23.75 13.39
N ALA A 37 14.24 22.56 13.82
CA ALA A 37 15.58 22.08 13.47
C ALA A 37 15.74 21.93 11.95
N SER A 38 16.92 22.27 11.43
CA SER A 38 17.22 22.23 9.99
C SER A 38 17.26 20.82 9.41
N GLN A 39 17.37 19.79 10.26
CA GLN A 39 17.29 18.39 9.88
C GLN A 39 16.22 17.68 10.69
N PHE A 40 15.49 16.76 10.05
CA PHE A 40 14.40 16.01 10.66
C PHE A 40 14.65 14.50 10.74
N THR A 41 15.83 14.02 10.32
CA THR A 41 16.17 12.60 10.35
C THR A 41 17.17 12.29 11.47
N ARG A 42 17.12 11.07 11.99
CA ARG A 42 18.12 10.56 12.93
C ARG A 42 19.46 10.26 12.24
N PRO A 43 20.58 10.16 12.98
CA PRO A 43 21.86 9.71 12.44
C PRO A 43 21.78 8.33 11.80
N GLY A 44 22.49 8.13 10.69
CA GLY A 44 22.52 6.90 9.90
C GLY A 44 22.22 7.12 8.42
N GLU A 45 21.91 6.04 7.70
CA GLU A 45 21.54 6.10 6.29
C GLU A 45 20.04 6.38 6.17
N ASN A 46 19.69 7.40 5.41
CA ASN A 46 18.33 7.86 5.24
C ASN A 46 18.01 8.01 3.75
N LEU A 47 16.84 7.52 3.34
CA LEU A 47 16.17 7.93 2.11
C LEU A 47 14.98 8.79 2.48
N VAL A 48 14.87 9.94 1.81
CA VAL A 48 13.82 10.91 2.03
C VAL A 48 13.09 11.13 0.73
N PHE A 49 11.78 10.94 0.76
CA PHE A 49 10.89 11.18 -0.36
C PHE A 49 9.86 12.25 0.00
N ARG A 50 9.55 13.10 -0.98
CA ARG A 50 8.40 14.01 -0.91
C ARG A 50 7.59 13.98 -2.19
N THR A 51 6.31 14.30 -2.12
CA THR A 51 5.53 14.53 -3.34
C THR A 51 5.98 15.81 -4.03
N ALA A 52 5.71 15.93 -5.33
CA ALA A 52 6.11 17.08 -6.13
C ALA A 52 5.57 18.41 -5.56
N ASP A 53 4.32 18.40 -5.09
CA ASP A 53 3.63 19.51 -4.42
C ASP A 53 4.07 19.74 -2.97
N GLY A 54 4.93 18.88 -2.41
CA GLY A 54 5.46 19.01 -1.05
C GLY A 54 4.45 18.75 0.07
N THR A 55 3.35 18.03 -0.20
CA THR A 55 2.27 17.76 0.77
C THR A 55 2.37 16.38 1.44
N ALA A 56 3.24 15.48 0.97
CA ALA A 56 3.56 14.24 1.66
C ALA A 56 5.07 14.05 1.84
N LEU A 57 5.44 13.37 2.93
CA LEU A 57 6.81 13.06 3.33
C LEU A 57 6.89 11.59 3.75
N TRP A 58 7.93 10.91 3.26
CA TRP A 58 8.33 9.58 3.71
C TRP A 58 9.83 9.54 4.00
N VAL A 59 10.21 8.86 5.09
CA VAL A 59 11.61 8.67 5.48
C VAL A 59 11.88 7.20 5.82
N THR A 60 12.67 6.52 4.98
CA THR A 60 13.26 5.23 5.32
C THR A 60 14.63 5.45 5.97
N TRP A 61 14.84 4.85 7.14
CA TRP A 61 16.13 4.78 7.82
C TRP A 61 16.62 3.34 7.86
N ARG A 62 17.92 3.13 7.68
CA ARG A 62 18.57 1.85 7.99
C ARG A 62 19.80 2.05 8.86
N SER A 63 20.03 1.07 9.72
CA SER A 63 21.19 1.03 10.60
C SER A 63 22.38 0.42 9.88
N ARG A 64 23.59 0.97 10.11
CA ARG A 64 24.84 0.28 9.75
C ARG A 64 25.13 -0.93 10.64
N PHE A 65 24.54 -0.96 11.84
CA PHE A 65 24.72 -2.00 12.85
C PHE A 65 23.39 -2.64 13.22
N GLU A 66 23.40 -3.61 14.13
CA GLU A 66 22.17 -4.32 14.47
C GLU A 66 21.31 -3.42 15.37
N ARG A 67 20.00 -3.45 15.15
CA ARG A 67 19.09 -2.67 15.97
C ARG A 67 18.97 -3.28 17.36
N LYS A 68 19.08 -2.43 18.39
CA LYS A 68 18.99 -2.86 19.79
C LYS A 68 17.58 -3.20 20.27
N ASP A 69 16.56 -2.91 19.46
CA ASP A 69 15.15 -3.18 19.79
C ASP A 69 14.68 -4.59 19.39
N GLY A 70 15.59 -5.42 18.87
CA GLY A 70 15.31 -6.82 18.53
C GLY A 70 14.68 -7.00 17.15
N TYR A 71 14.78 -6.01 16.26
CA TYR A 71 14.36 -6.11 14.86
C TYR A 71 15.55 -6.24 13.88
N GLY A 72 16.69 -6.75 14.36
CA GLY A 72 17.82 -7.15 13.51
C GLY A 72 18.32 -6.03 12.59
N ARG A 73 18.30 -6.29 11.28
CA ARG A 73 18.68 -5.36 10.20
C ARG A 73 17.48 -4.67 9.55
N ALA A 74 16.28 -4.75 10.13
CA ALA A 74 15.08 -4.17 9.53
C ALA A 74 15.26 -2.69 9.20
N TRP A 75 14.80 -2.30 8.01
CA TRP A 75 14.65 -0.89 7.67
C TRP A 75 13.48 -0.30 8.44
N GLU A 76 13.49 1.00 8.68
CA GLU A 76 12.45 1.68 9.45
C GLU A 76 11.88 2.86 8.68
N CYS A 77 10.55 2.87 8.51
CA CYS A 77 9.84 4.11 8.21
C CYS A 77 9.77 4.94 9.50
N THR A 78 10.63 5.95 9.60
CA THR A 78 10.77 6.80 10.80
C THR A 78 9.78 7.96 10.81
N ILE A 79 9.42 8.46 9.63
CA ILE A 79 8.42 9.52 9.44
C ILE A 79 7.62 9.17 8.19
N PHE A 80 6.30 9.15 8.35
CA PHE A 80 5.36 9.22 7.24
C PHE A 80 4.29 10.25 7.59
N ARG A 81 4.14 11.26 6.74
CA ARG A 81 3.09 12.26 6.86
C ARG A 81 2.49 12.51 5.50
N ASN A 82 1.17 12.48 5.43
CA ASN A 82 0.42 12.77 4.23
C ASN A 82 -0.61 13.87 4.55
N GLU A 83 -0.45 15.03 3.94
CA GLU A 83 -1.42 16.14 3.93
C GLU A 83 -2.02 16.35 2.52
N SER A 84 -1.72 15.45 1.59
CA SER A 84 -2.27 15.46 0.23
C SER A 84 -3.67 14.81 0.18
N GLY A 85 -4.34 14.93 -0.96
CA GLY A 85 -5.56 14.17 -1.27
C GLY A 85 -5.33 12.71 -1.66
N LEU A 86 -4.07 12.26 -1.77
CA LEU A 86 -3.74 10.91 -2.20
C LEU A 86 -3.96 9.89 -1.09
N THR A 87 -4.29 8.66 -1.49
CA THR A 87 -4.51 7.56 -0.54
C THR A 87 -3.19 7.18 0.16
N SER A 88 -3.14 7.29 1.49
CA SER A 88 -1.93 7.01 2.28
C SER A 88 -1.34 5.61 2.05
N SER A 89 -2.17 4.58 1.90
CA SER A 89 -1.66 3.21 1.67
C SER A 89 -1.00 3.05 0.30
N LEU A 90 -1.46 3.78 -0.71
CA LEU A 90 -0.84 3.84 -2.04
C LEU A 90 0.56 4.47 -1.93
N LEU A 91 0.63 5.64 -1.28
CA LEU A 91 1.88 6.35 -1.05
C LEU A 91 2.91 5.49 -0.29
N ILE A 92 2.47 4.72 0.72
CA ILE A 92 3.34 3.79 1.46
C ILE A 92 3.88 2.68 0.55
N LYS A 93 3.04 2.05 -0.28
CA LYS A 93 3.48 0.97 -1.20
C LYS A 93 4.50 1.49 -2.21
N GLU A 94 4.24 2.64 -2.82
CA GLU A 94 5.19 3.23 -3.78
C GLU A 94 6.50 3.65 -3.09
N ALA A 95 6.44 4.19 -1.87
CA ALA A 95 7.65 4.55 -1.14
C ALA A 95 8.53 3.32 -0.85
N ILE A 96 7.92 2.18 -0.54
CA ILE A 96 8.64 0.91 -0.37
C ILE A 96 9.21 0.45 -1.71
N HIS A 97 8.44 0.52 -2.79
CA HIS A 97 8.90 0.16 -4.12
C HIS A 97 10.17 0.95 -4.50
N LYS A 98 10.13 2.29 -4.38
CA LYS A 98 11.28 3.16 -4.65
C LYS A 98 12.45 2.94 -3.71
N THR A 99 12.18 2.61 -2.45
CA THR A 99 13.24 2.20 -1.51
C THR A 99 13.93 0.93 -2.03
N ILE A 100 13.17 -0.05 -2.52
CA ILE A 100 13.70 -1.30 -3.07
C ILE A 100 14.47 -1.08 -4.36
N GLU A 101 13.98 -0.23 -5.26
CA GLU A 101 14.70 0.15 -6.48
C GLU A 101 16.06 0.79 -6.15
N PHE A 102 16.12 1.63 -5.12
CA PHE A 102 17.33 2.35 -4.76
C PHE A 102 18.33 1.50 -3.93
N TRP A 103 17.84 0.73 -2.95
CA TRP A 103 18.69 -0.01 -2.01
C TRP A 103 18.71 -1.52 -2.22
N GLY A 104 17.96 -2.04 -3.20
CA GLY A 104 17.76 -3.47 -3.41
C GLY A 104 16.64 -4.05 -2.55
N PRO A 105 16.44 -5.38 -2.59
CA PRO A 105 15.39 -6.06 -1.84
C PRO A 105 15.39 -5.72 -0.35
N LEU A 106 14.21 -5.79 0.29
CA LEU A 106 14.11 -5.65 1.74
C LEU A 106 14.99 -6.71 2.43
N PRO A 107 15.64 -6.37 3.57
CA PRO A 107 16.36 -7.36 4.35
C PRO A 107 15.41 -8.46 4.84
N SER A 108 15.96 -9.60 5.29
CA SER A 108 15.15 -10.71 5.83
C SER A 108 14.24 -10.28 7.00
N ASP A 109 14.69 -9.33 7.82
CA ASP A 109 13.92 -8.73 8.90
C ASP A 109 12.81 -7.76 8.42
N GLY A 110 12.82 -7.42 7.13
CA GLY A 110 11.83 -6.60 6.44
C GLY A 110 11.97 -5.10 6.72
N MET A 111 10.84 -4.39 6.63
CA MET A 111 10.70 -3.00 7.03
C MET A 111 9.69 -2.89 8.17
N ILE A 112 10.00 -2.06 9.16
CA ILE A 112 9.14 -1.77 10.30
C ILE A 112 8.71 -0.31 10.35
N THR A 113 7.65 -0.05 11.10
CA THR A 113 7.33 1.30 11.58
C THR A 113 6.71 1.23 12.97
N TYR A 114 6.84 2.32 13.72
CA TYR A 114 6.22 2.49 15.02
C TYR A 114 5.07 3.48 14.92
N VAL A 115 3.89 3.07 15.39
CA VAL A 115 2.70 3.92 15.39
C VAL A 115 2.26 4.14 16.83
N SER A 116 2.12 5.40 17.22
CA SER A 116 1.55 5.73 18.52
C SER A 116 0.04 5.56 18.51
N PRO A 117 -0.55 4.70 19.35
CA PRO A 117 -2.00 4.54 19.43
C PRO A 117 -2.71 5.76 20.01
N THR A 118 -1.99 6.66 20.70
CA THR A 118 -2.57 7.83 21.39
C THR A 118 -2.35 9.15 20.63
N LYS A 119 -1.55 9.14 19.55
CA LYS A 119 -1.23 10.34 18.76
C LYS A 119 -1.86 10.32 17.36
N VAL A 120 -2.65 9.29 17.06
CA VAL A 120 -3.37 9.14 15.79
C VAL A 120 -4.86 9.18 16.09
N LYS A 121 -5.63 9.94 15.29
CA LYS A 121 -7.08 10.11 15.47
C LYS A 121 -7.88 8.86 15.09
N SER A 122 -7.33 7.99 14.26
CA SER A 122 -7.97 6.74 13.79
C SER A 122 -8.21 5.78 14.96
N GLU A 123 -9.43 5.23 15.04
CA GLU A 123 -9.79 4.13 15.95
C GLU A 123 -8.97 2.85 15.69
N ASN A 124 -8.44 2.71 14.47
CA ASN A 124 -7.46 1.70 14.12
C ASN A 124 -6.10 2.35 13.79
N PRO A 125 -5.24 2.60 14.80
CA PRO A 125 -3.94 3.23 14.60
C PRO A 125 -3.03 2.37 13.73
N GLY A 126 -2.56 2.92 12.61
CA GLY A 126 -1.71 2.20 11.64
C GLY A 126 -2.49 1.49 10.54
N TYR A 127 -3.81 1.76 10.42
CA TYR A 127 -4.64 1.18 9.36
C TYR A 127 -4.03 1.33 7.96
N SER A 128 -3.51 2.52 7.60
CA SER A 128 -2.85 2.74 6.31
C SER A 128 -1.66 1.81 6.04
N PHE A 129 -0.88 1.46 7.08
CA PHE A 129 0.20 0.48 6.97
C PHE A 129 -0.35 -0.94 6.79
N GLN A 130 -1.42 -1.30 7.49
CA GLN A 130 -2.09 -2.60 7.27
C GLN A 130 -2.60 -2.72 5.83
N ARG A 131 -3.24 -1.68 5.32
CA ARG A 131 -3.69 -1.56 3.93
C ARG A 131 -2.53 -1.66 2.94
N ALA A 132 -1.34 -1.20 3.33
CA ALA A 132 -0.11 -1.32 2.54
C ALA A 132 0.57 -2.70 2.64
N GLY A 133 -0.01 -3.66 3.37
CA GLY A 133 0.49 -5.03 3.51
C GLY A 133 1.24 -5.30 4.82
N PHE A 134 1.45 -4.30 5.68
CA PHE A 134 2.12 -4.51 6.96
C PHE A 134 1.26 -5.37 7.90
N LYS A 135 1.92 -6.26 8.63
CA LYS A 135 1.34 -7.02 9.73
C LYS A 135 1.66 -6.32 11.05
N ARG A 136 0.64 -6.11 11.89
CA ARG A 136 0.83 -5.68 13.27
C ARG A 136 1.46 -6.81 14.08
N LEU A 137 2.55 -6.52 14.76
CA LEU A 137 3.20 -7.48 15.67
C LEU A 137 2.50 -7.47 17.02
N SER A 138 2.53 -8.62 17.72
CA SER A 138 1.97 -8.75 19.07
C SER A 138 2.77 -7.92 20.09
N ARG A 139 4.10 -7.91 19.94
CA ARG A 139 5.00 -7.12 20.79
C ARG A 139 4.87 -5.63 20.49
N ARG A 140 4.71 -4.83 21.56
CA ARG A 140 4.83 -3.37 21.51
C ARG A 140 6.27 -2.93 21.74
N SER A 141 6.60 -1.71 21.31
CA SER A 141 7.85 -1.06 21.75
C SER A 141 7.83 -0.82 23.26
N THR A 142 9.01 -0.54 23.83
CA THR A 142 9.15 -0.17 25.26
C THR A 142 8.35 1.09 25.64
N LYS A 143 8.03 1.95 24.67
CA LYS A 143 7.20 3.16 24.84
C LYS A 143 5.72 2.91 24.56
N GLY A 144 5.29 1.65 24.43
CA GLY A 144 3.90 1.28 24.17
C GLY A 144 3.41 1.49 22.74
N LEU A 145 4.28 1.90 21.81
CA LEU A 145 3.94 2.06 20.38
C LEU A 145 3.63 0.71 19.74
N PHE A 146 2.65 0.68 18.84
CA PHE A 146 2.41 -0.46 17.96
C PHE A 146 3.55 -0.60 16.96
N VAL A 147 3.94 -1.84 16.69
CA VAL A 147 4.95 -2.15 15.68
C VAL A 147 4.28 -2.84 14.52
N TYR A 148 4.47 -2.29 13.34
CA TYR A 148 4.01 -2.85 12.08
C TYR A 148 5.23 -3.32 11.29
N ARG A 149 5.16 -4.49 10.68
CA ARG A 149 6.24 -5.06 9.86
C ARG A 149 5.73 -5.56 8.51
N ILE A 150 6.49 -5.30 7.46
CA ILE A 150 6.29 -5.89 6.13
C ILE A 150 7.58 -6.62 5.72
N THR A 151 7.44 -7.83 5.18
CA THR A 151 8.53 -8.62 4.58
C THR A 151 8.52 -8.43 3.07
N GLN A 152 9.60 -8.83 2.37
CA GLN A 152 9.63 -8.83 0.91
C GLN A 152 8.42 -9.58 0.33
N GLU A 153 8.17 -10.81 0.80
CA GLU A 153 7.03 -11.63 0.36
C GLU A 153 5.67 -10.92 0.53
N ARG A 154 5.44 -10.27 1.67
CA ARG A 154 4.18 -9.55 1.91
C ARG A 154 4.06 -8.30 1.04
N PHE A 155 5.17 -7.62 0.75
CA PHE A 155 5.19 -6.49 -0.15
C PHE A 155 4.86 -6.93 -1.58
N GLU A 156 5.51 -7.97 -2.09
CA GLU A 156 5.24 -8.50 -3.44
C GLU A 156 3.80 -8.98 -3.57
N ARG A 157 3.26 -9.67 -2.56
CA ARG A 157 1.85 -10.07 -2.56
C ARG A 157 0.92 -8.86 -2.57
N ALA A 158 1.17 -7.86 -1.72
CA ALA A 158 0.35 -6.65 -1.67
C ALA A 158 0.43 -5.81 -2.96
N LYS A 159 1.53 -5.92 -3.71
CA LYS A 159 1.71 -5.32 -5.05
C LYS A 159 0.96 -6.12 -6.12
N SER A 160 1.12 -7.45 -6.14
CA SER A 160 0.39 -8.38 -7.03
C SER A 160 -1.12 -8.18 -6.93
N THR A 161 -1.65 -8.11 -5.71
CA THR A 161 -3.07 -7.86 -5.45
C THR A 161 -3.56 -6.54 -6.02
N ASP A 162 -2.78 -5.46 -5.92
CA ASP A 162 -3.18 -4.17 -6.52
C ASP A 162 -3.18 -4.25 -8.05
N ILE A 163 -2.18 -4.90 -8.65
CA ILE A 163 -2.10 -5.11 -10.11
C ILE A 163 -3.33 -5.90 -10.61
N LEU A 164 -3.66 -7.02 -9.95
CA LEU A 164 -4.83 -7.82 -10.31
C LEU A 164 -6.14 -7.02 -10.24
N VAL A 165 -6.33 -6.21 -9.20
CA VAL A 165 -7.51 -5.36 -9.07
C VAL A 165 -7.61 -4.39 -10.24
N GLU A 166 -6.49 -3.77 -10.64
CA GLU A 166 -6.48 -2.84 -11.78
C GLU A 166 -6.75 -3.52 -13.11
N GLU A 167 -6.14 -4.68 -13.33
CA GLU A 167 -6.29 -5.49 -14.52
C GLU A 167 -7.74 -5.95 -14.69
N ILE A 168 -8.38 -6.43 -13.62
CA ILE A 168 -9.80 -6.80 -13.67
C ILE A 168 -10.67 -5.57 -13.91
N THR A 169 -10.39 -4.45 -13.22
CA THR A 169 -11.15 -3.19 -13.42
C THR A 169 -11.13 -2.75 -14.88
N TYR A 170 -9.96 -2.81 -15.52
CA TYR A 170 -9.80 -2.47 -16.93
C TYR A 170 -10.58 -3.42 -17.85
N SER A 171 -10.51 -4.74 -17.60
CA SER A 171 -11.30 -5.70 -18.37
C SER A 171 -12.81 -5.47 -18.21
N LEU A 172 -13.28 -5.12 -17.00
CA LEU A 172 -14.69 -4.77 -16.76
C LEU A 172 -15.11 -3.50 -17.52
N GLU A 173 -14.25 -2.48 -17.58
CA GLU A 173 -14.51 -1.25 -18.36
C GLU A 173 -14.64 -1.53 -19.87
N ILE A 174 -13.83 -2.46 -20.41
CA ILE A 174 -13.97 -2.91 -21.80
C ILE A 174 -15.33 -3.56 -22.01
N LEU A 175 -15.76 -4.44 -21.11
CA LEU A 175 -17.06 -5.12 -21.22
C LEU A 175 -18.25 -4.15 -21.11
N GLU A 176 -18.18 -3.17 -20.20
CA GLU A 176 -19.24 -2.15 -20.05
C GLU A 176 -19.34 -1.22 -21.27
N GLY A 177 -18.21 -0.88 -21.90
CA GLY A 177 -18.14 0.04 -23.03
C GLY A 177 -18.44 -0.61 -24.38
N ALA A 178 -18.43 -1.94 -24.46
CA ALA A 178 -18.53 -2.63 -25.72
C ALA A 178 -19.97 -3.14 -25.97
N SER A 179 -20.50 -2.83 -27.16
CA SER A 179 -21.69 -3.47 -27.73
C SER A 179 -21.37 -4.90 -28.19
N LEU A 180 -20.61 -5.65 -27.38
CA LEU A 180 -20.18 -6.99 -27.73
C LEU A 180 -21.43 -7.87 -27.76
N THR A 181 -21.81 -8.27 -28.97
CA THR A 181 -22.64 -9.45 -29.17
C THR A 181 -21.93 -10.64 -28.55
N GLU A 182 -22.66 -11.61 -28.01
CA GLU A 182 -22.14 -12.86 -27.40
C GLU A 182 -21.29 -13.68 -28.39
N ASP A 183 -20.07 -13.21 -28.67
CA ASP A 183 -19.11 -13.82 -29.59
C ASP A 183 -17.90 -14.37 -28.85
N SER A 184 -16.99 -15.03 -29.57
CA SER A 184 -15.85 -15.73 -28.96
C SER A 184 -14.89 -14.81 -28.21
N GLU A 185 -14.80 -13.54 -28.59
CA GLU A 185 -13.92 -12.57 -27.91
C GLU A 185 -14.49 -12.22 -26.53
N TRP A 186 -15.81 -12.06 -26.45
CA TRP A 186 -16.51 -11.81 -25.20
C TRP A 186 -16.30 -12.94 -24.16
N TYR A 187 -16.46 -14.21 -24.56
CA TYR A 187 -16.22 -15.36 -23.68
C TYR A 187 -14.76 -15.46 -23.21
N SER A 188 -13.79 -15.16 -24.09
CA SER A 188 -12.37 -15.18 -23.70
C SER A 188 -12.05 -14.13 -22.63
N ILE A 189 -12.68 -12.95 -22.67
CA ILE A 189 -12.51 -11.90 -21.67
C ILE A 189 -13.14 -12.33 -20.33
N LEU A 190 -14.30 -12.99 -20.37
CA LEU A 190 -14.93 -13.54 -19.16
C LEU A 190 -14.05 -14.58 -18.45
N GLU A 191 -13.51 -15.55 -19.21
CA GLU A 191 -12.65 -16.60 -18.64
C GLU A 191 -11.39 -16.01 -17.99
N ASP A 192 -10.79 -14.99 -18.62
CA ASP A 192 -9.64 -14.26 -18.07
C ASP A 192 -10.01 -13.52 -16.77
N ILE A 193 -11.16 -12.82 -16.73
CA ILE A 193 -11.67 -12.16 -15.51
C ILE A 193 -11.88 -13.20 -14.39
N ALA A 194 -12.52 -14.33 -14.68
CA ALA A 194 -12.76 -15.39 -13.71
C ALA A 194 -11.44 -15.95 -13.14
N GLY A 195 -10.46 -16.22 -14.01
CA GLY A 195 -9.13 -16.67 -13.61
C GLY A 195 -8.42 -15.67 -12.68
N ARG A 196 -8.46 -14.37 -13.02
CA ARG A 196 -7.86 -13.30 -12.20
C ARG A 196 -8.59 -13.09 -10.88
N LEU A 197 -9.93 -13.19 -10.86
CA LEU A 197 -10.71 -13.13 -9.61
C LEU A 197 -10.39 -14.30 -8.69
N LYS A 198 -10.21 -15.50 -9.23
CA LYS A 198 -9.78 -16.68 -8.47
C LYS A 198 -8.39 -16.49 -7.86
N GLN A 199 -7.46 -15.91 -8.62
CA GLN A 199 -6.14 -15.55 -8.09
C GLN A 199 -6.25 -14.49 -7.00
N LEU A 200 -6.98 -13.40 -7.25
CA LEU A 200 -7.21 -12.32 -6.30
C LEU A 200 -7.81 -12.82 -4.99
N ASN A 201 -8.82 -13.69 -5.06
CA ASN A 201 -9.45 -14.25 -3.87
C ASN A 201 -8.45 -15.04 -2.99
N ARG A 202 -7.57 -15.84 -3.61
CA ARG A 202 -6.49 -16.55 -2.87
C ARG A 202 -5.53 -15.57 -2.20
N GLU A 203 -5.13 -14.50 -2.88
CA GLU A 203 -4.21 -13.51 -2.32
C GLU A 203 -4.84 -12.68 -1.20
N VAL A 204 -6.11 -12.30 -1.34
CA VAL A 204 -6.86 -11.44 -0.40
C VAL A 204 -7.23 -12.17 0.88
N LEU A 205 -7.68 -13.42 0.80
CA LEU A 205 -7.99 -14.26 1.97
C LEU A 205 -6.80 -14.35 2.94
N GLU A 206 -5.58 -14.47 2.38
CA GLU A 206 -4.33 -14.53 3.13
C GLU A 206 -3.89 -13.16 3.68
N LEU A 207 -4.26 -12.07 3.01
CA LEU A 207 -3.94 -10.70 3.44
C LEU A 207 -4.96 -10.11 4.43
N ARG A 208 -6.14 -10.72 4.58
CA ARG A 208 -7.26 -10.29 5.45
C ARG A 208 -7.60 -8.80 5.30
N LYS A 209 -8.29 -8.51 4.19
CA LYS A 209 -9.08 -7.31 3.82
C LYS A 209 -8.51 -6.48 2.69
N LEU A 210 -9.37 -6.13 1.73
CA LEU A 210 -9.25 -4.98 0.83
C LEU A 210 -10.36 -3.95 1.14
N LYS A 211 -10.01 -2.67 1.38
CA LYS A 211 -10.83 -1.52 1.76
C LYS A 211 -10.02 -0.22 1.57
N ASN A 212 -9.61 0.06 0.34
CA ASN A 212 -9.02 1.34 -0.09
C ASN A 212 -9.94 1.96 -1.16
N TYR A 213 -9.79 3.26 -1.45
CA TYR A 213 -10.72 4.03 -2.29
C TYR A 213 -10.99 3.37 -3.66
N GLY A 214 -9.94 2.90 -4.36
CA GLY A 214 -10.10 2.19 -5.64
C GLY A 214 -10.76 0.80 -5.52
N TYR A 215 -10.78 0.21 -4.33
CA TYR A 215 -11.42 -1.09 -4.13
C TYR A 215 -12.95 -0.97 -4.04
N GLN A 216 -13.49 0.16 -3.57
CA GLN A 216 -14.94 0.35 -3.56
C GLN A 216 -15.50 0.50 -4.96
N ASP A 217 -14.80 1.25 -5.82
CA ASP A 217 -15.13 1.35 -7.25
C ASP A 217 -15.03 -0.02 -7.93
N PHE A 218 -13.92 -0.74 -7.70
CA PHE A 218 -13.77 -2.13 -8.16
C PHE A 218 -14.92 -3.03 -7.71
N LEU A 219 -15.28 -3.02 -6.42
CA LEU A 219 -16.38 -3.83 -5.90
C LEU A 219 -17.73 -3.45 -6.50
N PHE A 220 -17.97 -2.15 -6.73
CA PHE A 220 -19.19 -1.67 -7.37
C PHE A 220 -19.30 -2.16 -8.82
N ARG A 221 -18.23 -2.02 -9.60
CA ARG A 221 -18.16 -2.53 -10.98
C ARG A 221 -18.31 -4.03 -11.03
N LEU A 222 -17.65 -4.72 -10.09
CA LEU A 222 -17.76 -6.17 -9.96
C LEU A 222 -19.20 -6.57 -9.64
N GLU A 223 -19.86 -5.89 -8.69
CA GLU A 223 -21.27 -6.11 -8.36
C GLU A 223 -22.20 -5.89 -9.55
N HIS A 224 -22.00 -4.81 -10.29
CA HIS A 224 -22.76 -4.51 -11.50
C HIS A 224 -22.57 -5.59 -12.58
N PHE A 225 -21.33 -6.01 -12.83
CA PHE A 225 -21.01 -7.12 -13.71
C PHE A 225 -21.71 -8.42 -13.28
N PHE A 226 -21.70 -8.74 -11.98
CA PHE A 226 -22.39 -9.93 -11.47
C PHE A 226 -23.90 -9.87 -11.62
N GLN A 227 -24.51 -8.70 -11.47
CA GLN A 227 -25.96 -8.55 -11.69
C GLN A 227 -26.34 -8.76 -13.16
N MET A 228 -25.47 -8.40 -14.09
CA MET A 228 -25.72 -8.56 -15.53
C MET A 228 -25.37 -9.97 -16.04
N TYR A 229 -24.34 -10.60 -15.50
CA TYR A 229 -23.73 -11.81 -16.08
C TYR A 229 -23.55 -12.98 -15.11
N GLY A 230 -23.95 -12.83 -13.84
CA GLY A 230 -23.75 -13.85 -12.79
C GLY A 230 -24.54 -15.14 -13.00
N GLU A 231 -25.55 -15.15 -13.87
CA GLU A 231 -26.27 -16.36 -14.28
C GLU A 231 -25.49 -17.21 -15.29
N LEU A 232 -24.42 -16.66 -15.90
CA LEU A 232 -23.63 -17.34 -16.93
C LEU A 232 -22.56 -18.28 -16.35
N ASP A 233 -22.13 -18.08 -15.09
CA ASP A 233 -21.16 -18.94 -14.42
C ASP A 233 -21.35 -18.95 -12.88
N PRO A 234 -21.82 -20.08 -12.31
CA PRO A 234 -21.99 -20.25 -10.86
C PRO A 234 -20.70 -20.14 -10.03
N GLU A 235 -19.52 -20.52 -10.55
CA GLU A 235 -18.27 -20.42 -9.77
C GLU A 235 -17.85 -18.97 -9.54
N LEU A 236 -18.11 -18.12 -10.52
CA LEU A 236 -17.87 -16.67 -10.47
C LEU A 236 -18.61 -16.03 -9.28
N ASN A 237 -19.86 -16.45 -9.02
CA ASN A 237 -20.68 -15.95 -7.92
C ASN A 237 -20.08 -16.27 -6.54
N ASP A 238 -19.50 -17.46 -6.35
CA ASP A 238 -18.84 -17.85 -5.09
C ASP A 238 -17.59 -17.00 -4.79
N TYR A 239 -16.80 -16.66 -5.81
CA TYR A 239 -15.63 -15.78 -5.65
C TYR A 239 -16.04 -14.35 -5.29
N TYR A 240 -17.11 -13.82 -5.88
CA TYR A 240 -17.63 -12.49 -5.56
C TYR A 240 -18.04 -12.36 -4.10
N TRP A 241 -18.86 -13.29 -3.61
CA TRP A 241 -19.31 -13.26 -2.22
C TRP A 241 -18.15 -13.42 -1.24
N SER A 242 -17.16 -14.26 -1.58
CA SER A 242 -15.93 -14.36 -0.81
C SER A 242 -15.17 -13.03 -0.73
N LEU A 243 -15.03 -12.30 -1.85
CA LEU A 243 -14.32 -11.02 -1.89
C LEU A 243 -15.10 -9.90 -1.17
N LYS A 244 -16.44 -9.85 -1.31
CA LYS A 244 -17.29 -8.81 -0.72
C LYS A 244 -17.29 -8.85 0.80
N TRP A 245 -17.23 -10.05 1.38
CA TRP A 245 -17.42 -10.26 2.82
C TRP A 245 -16.14 -10.53 3.63
N ASN A 246 -14.97 -10.69 3.00
CA ASN A 246 -13.66 -10.92 3.67
C ASN A 246 -12.77 -9.66 3.81
#